data_AF-A0A8S4B7Y6-F1
#
_entry.id   AF-A0A8S4B7Y6-F1
#
_cell.length_a   1.000
_cell.length_b   1.000
_cell.length_c   1.000
_cell.angle_alpha   90.00
_cell.angle_beta   90.00
_cell.angle_gamma   90.00
#
_symmetry.space_group_name_H-M   'P 1'
#
loop_
_entity.id
_entity.type
_entity.pdbx_description
1 polymer ?
#
loop_
_entity_poly.entity_id
_entity_poly.type
_entity_poly.pdbx_seq_one_letter_code
_entity_poly.pdbx_strand_id
1 'polypeptide(L)'
;MDAPGFFWRRLEAFGGSWVLLEAPGDSWRPLDASQSLLTSSLPPSAPLWPAVCDSLYELLTGLSRSEVPYQLYTDQRLALLLLCLFLILPMSVSKEISIQKHISVLGTLAASYLTVAIMVRYHTAPAARSTPLHSGGAGSWAAVFSVVPTICFGFQCHEASIAIYSSMENQRLSHWALVSVLAMVICLLIYTLTGVYGFLTFGRELAPDVLMSYSSRDVLMLVARLLFGVSIITIYPITVLLGRSVIQEPLLSCWRRRGGAAAAEAAAFERRSRWLLTAAWLALTLLIAVFVPDISKVISVIGGISAFFIFIFPGLCLVFAMQTQPVSCRTRVALTAWGGLTLLCGAFIFGQSTTIAVLQLLGHI
;
A
#
# COMPACT_ATOMS: atom_id res chain seq x y z
N MET A 1 23.77 19.27 -50.82
CA MET A 1 23.58 18.04 -51.59
C MET A 1 24.21 16.91 -50.79
N ASP A 2 23.36 16.39 -49.90
CA ASP A 2 23.18 15.02 -49.41
C ASP A 2 24.41 14.16 -49.07
N ALA A 3 24.56 13.94 -47.76
CA ALA A 3 25.40 12.92 -47.14
C ALA A 3 24.92 11.50 -47.49
N PRO A 4 25.81 10.51 -47.61
CA PRO A 4 25.43 9.13 -47.90
C PRO A 4 24.67 8.53 -46.70
N GLY A 5 23.43 8.12 -46.94
CA GLY A 5 22.52 7.59 -45.92
C GLY A 5 22.79 6.13 -45.58
N PHE A 6 22.66 5.81 -44.29
CA PHE A 6 22.62 4.45 -43.77
C PHE A 6 21.44 3.65 -44.36
N PHE A 7 21.69 2.43 -44.86
CA PHE A 7 20.65 1.57 -45.43
C PHE A 7 20.29 0.45 -44.46
N TRP A 8 19.01 0.37 -44.09
CA TRP A 8 18.48 -0.66 -43.19
C TRP A 8 17.78 -1.76 -44.01
N ARG A 9 18.07 -3.04 -43.74
CA ARG A 9 17.34 -4.17 -44.33
C ARG A 9 16.72 -5.03 -43.22
N ARG A 10 15.44 -5.37 -43.36
CA ARG A 10 14.71 -6.26 -42.46
C ARG A 10 15.05 -7.73 -42.79
N LEU A 11 15.32 -8.55 -41.76
CA LEU A 11 15.53 -9.98 -41.91
C LEU A 11 14.22 -10.68 -42.30
N GLU A 12 14.25 -11.54 -43.32
CA GLU A 12 13.06 -12.15 -43.96
C GLU A 12 12.47 -13.38 -43.22
N ALA A 13 12.91 -13.65 -41.97
CA ALA A 13 12.31 -14.71 -41.14
C ALA A 13 11.46 -14.13 -40.00
N PHE A 14 10.34 -14.79 -39.68
CA PHE A 14 9.36 -14.34 -38.68
C PHE A 14 10.01 -14.20 -37.28
N GLY A 15 10.19 -12.95 -36.83
CA GLY A 15 10.78 -12.58 -35.53
C GLY A 15 12.10 -11.79 -35.58
N GLY A 16 12.61 -11.38 -36.76
CA GLY A 16 13.92 -10.72 -36.87
C GLY A 16 13.98 -9.22 -36.53
N SER A 17 15.05 -8.79 -35.85
CA SER A 17 15.41 -7.38 -35.62
C SER A 17 16.26 -6.79 -36.77
N TRP A 18 16.42 -5.45 -36.83
CA TRP A 18 17.14 -4.74 -37.89
C TRP A 18 18.67 -4.83 -37.76
N VAL A 19 19.40 -4.84 -38.89
CA VAL A 19 20.88 -4.76 -38.93
C VAL A 19 21.30 -3.52 -39.74
N LEU A 20 22.32 -2.80 -39.24
CA LEU A 20 22.91 -1.60 -39.85
C LEU A 20 24.12 -1.97 -40.71
N LEU A 21 24.19 -1.44 -41.94
CA LEU A 21 25.34 -1.52 -42.82
C LEU A 21 26.01 -0.14 -42.91
N GLU A 22 27.31 -0.05 -42.62
CA GLU A 22 28.06 1.23 -42.67
C GLU A 22 28.58 1.57 -44.08
N ALA A 23 28.80 0.59 -44.99
CA ALA A 23 29.13 0.84 -46.41
C ALA A 23 28.93 -0.39 -47.31
N PRO A 24 28.77 -0.23 -48.65
CA PRO A 24 28.64 -1.35 -49.57
C PRO A 24 30.01 -1.97 -49.89
N GLY A 25 30.30 -3.17 -49.34
CA GLY A 25 31.47 -3.96 -49.74
C GLY A 25 32.20 -4.73 -48.63
N ASP A 26 31.90 -4.48 -47.35
CA ASP A 26 32.63 -5.11 -46.23
C ASP A 26 31.94 -6.34 -45.62
N SER A 27 32.75 -7.14 -44.91
CA SER A 27 32.37 -8.44 -44.34
C SER A 27 31.58 -8.34 -43.04
N TRP A 28 30.58 -9.23 -42.90
CA TRP A 28 29.69 -9.35 -41.74
C TRP A 28 30.46 -9.60 -40.44
N ARG A 29 30.15 -8.86 -39.38
CA ARG A 29 30.57 -9.20 -38.01
C ARG A 29 29.35 -9.55 -37.16
N PRO A 30 29.30 -10.74 -36.52
CA PRO A 30 28.30 -11.03 -35.51
C PRO A 30 28.55 -10.14 -34.28
N LEU A 31 27.48 -9.55 -33.72
CA LEU A 31 27.57 -8.94 -32.40
C LEU A 31 27.90 -10.04 -31.38
N ASP A 32 29.10 -9.98 -30.81
CA ASP A 32 29.50 -10.88 -29.73
C ASP A 32 28.54 -10.74 -28.54
N ALA A 33 27.91 -11.87 -28.19
CA ALA A 33 27.04 -12.03 -27.03
C ALA A 33 27.82 -12.08 -25.70
N SER A 34 28.85 -11.25 -25.55
CA SER A 34 29.68 -11.14 -24.33
C SER A 34 29.59 -9.76 -23.67
N GLN A 35 28.89 -8.79 -24.27
CA GLN A 35 28.55 -7.51 -23.62
C GLN A 35 27.09 -7.43 -23.13
N SER A 36 26.26 -8.44 -23.40
CA SER A 36 24.87 -8.54 -22.94
C SER A 36 24.71 -9.15 -21.53
N LEU A 37 25.80 -9.54 -20.87
CA LEU A 37 25.77 -10.16 -19.53
C LEU A 37 26.11 -9.21 -18.37
N LEU A 38 26.29 -7.90 -18.61
CA LEU A 38 26.48 -6.90 -17.55
C LEU A 38 25.29 -5.95 -17.32
N THR A 39 24.19 -6.13 -18.07
CA THR A 39 22.93 -5.45 -17.81
C THR A 39 21.85 -6.48 -17.54
N SER A 40 21.94 -7.16 -16.39
CA SER A 40 20.74 -7.72 -15.77
C SER A 40 19.89 -6.56 -15.25
N SER A 41 19.24 -5.84 -16.16
CA SER A 41 18.07 -5.05 -15.82
C SER A 41 17.02 -6.03 -15.31
N LEU A 42 16.90 -6.13 -13.98
CA LEU A 42 15.74 -6.76 -13.37
C LEU A 42 14.47 -6.16 -14.00
N PRO A 43 13.43 -6.97 -14.27
CA PRO A 43 12.14 -6.42 -14.65
C PRO A 43 11.68 -5.42 -13.57
N PRO A 44 11.05 -4.29 -13.94
CA PRO A 44 10.64 -3.22 -13.01
C PRO A 44 9.56 -3.65 -11.99
N SER A 45 9.20 -4.93 -11.95
CA SER A 45 8.26 -5.56 -11.02
C SER A 45 8.94 -6.49 -10.01
N ALA A 46 10.27 -6.52 -9.93
CA ALA A 46 10.97 -7.34 -8.94
C ALA A 46 10.72 -6.79 -7.51
N PRO A 47 10.22 -7.59 -6.56
CA PRO A 47 9.76 -7.11 -5.26
C PRO A 47 10.91 -6.61 -4.36
N LEU A 48 10.56 -5.76 -3.39
CA LEU A 48 11.45 -5.09 -2.42
C LEU A 48 12.34 -6.03 -1.59
N TRP A 49 11.97 -7.31 -1.46
CA TRP A 49 12.56 -8.26 -0.51
C TRP A 49 13.96 -8.79 -0.90
N PRO A 50 14.24 -9.24 -2.15
CA PRO A 50 15.60 -9.63 -2.55
C PRO A 50 16.63 -8.52 -2.34
N ALA A 51 16.29 -7.27 -2.61
CA ALA A 51 17.15 -6.12 -2.32
C ALA A 51 17.44 -5.94 -0.83
N VAL A 52 16.46 -6.25 0.02
CA VAL A 52 16.58 -6.17 1.47
C VAL A 52 17.40 -7.33 2.03
N CYS A 53 17.20 -8.55 1.55
CA CYS A 53 17.98 -9.73 1.92
C CYS A 53 19.43 -9.62 1.46
N ASP A 54 19.68 -9.20 0.22
CA ASP A 54 21.02 -9.02 -0.33
C ASP A 54 21.81 -8.02 0.52
N SER A 55 21.18 -6.92 0.91
CA SER A 55 21.86 -5.85 1.63
C SER A 55 21.92 -6.07 3.15
N LEU A 56 20.97 -6.82 3.75
CA LEU A 56 21.11 -7.36 5.12
C LEU A 56 22.27 -8.36 5.21
N TYR A 57 22.40 -9.24 4.21
CA TYR A 57 23.50 -10.20 4.14
C TYR A 57 24.84 -9.49 3.97
N GLU A 58 24.92 -8.50 3.09
CA GLU A 58 26.13 -7.68 2.87
C GLU A 58 26.49 -6.87 4.13
N LEU A 59 25.50 -6.36 4.88
CA LEU A 59 25.69 -5.64 6.15
C LEU A 59 26.11 -6.56 7.32
N LEU A 60 25.61 -7.80 7.36
CA LEU A 60 25.90 -8.77 8.42
C LEU A 60 27.19 -9.56 8.20
N THR A 61 27.61 -9.78 6.94
CA THR A 61 28.73 -10.67 6.60
C THR A 61 29.92 -9.96 5.95
N GLY A 62 29.77 -8.72 5.46
CA GLY A 62 30.87 -7.93 4.89
C GLY A 62 31.49 -8.50 3.61
N LEU A 63 30.86 -9.50 2.97
CA LEU A 63 31.36 -10.19 1.79
C LEU A 63 30.47 -9.91 0.56
N SER A 64 31.10 -9.60 -0.57
CA SER A 64 30.41 -9.32 -1.84
C SER A 64 30.19 -10.58 -2.69
N ARG A 65 28.95 -10.70 -3.20
CA ARG A 65 28.38 -11.41 -4.37
C ARG A 65 28.97 -12.71 -4.96
N SER A 66 30.05 -13.31 -4.47
CA SER A 66 30.68 -14.44 -5.19
C SER A 66 30.25 -15.83 -4.72
N GLU A 67 29.56 -15.99 -3.59
CA GLU A 67 29.25 -17.33 -3.04
C GLU A 67 27.87 -17.41 -2.39
N VAL A 68 26.79 -17.09 -3.12
CA VAL A 68 25.43 -17.40 -2.65
C VAL A 68 24.73 -18.31 -3.65
N PRO A 69 24.40 -19.56 -3.29
CA PRO A 69 23.74 -20.50 -4.19
C PRO A 69 22.36 -19.97 -4.60
N TYR A 70 22.06 -20.12 -5.88
CA TYR A 70 20.83 -19.80 -6.62
C TYR A 70 19.51 -20.36 -6.04
N GLN A 71 19.52 -21.10 -4.93
CA GLN A 71 18.34 -21.66 -4.27
C GLN A 71 17.54 -20.64 -3.43
N LEU A 72 18.15 -19.55 -2.95
CA LEU A 72 17.47 -18.54 -2.14
C LEU A 72 16.53 -17.60 -2.93
N TYR A 73 16.56 -17.63 -4.27
CA TYR A 73 15.71 -16.76 -5.10
C TYR A 73 14.31 -17.36 -5.38
N THR A 74 14.18 -18.69 -5.26
CA THR A 74 12.90 -19.41 -5.21
C THR A 74 12.17 -19.18 -3.86
N ASP A 75 12.85 -18.57 -2.90
CA ASP A 75 12.52 -18.52 -1.48
C ASP A 75 11.80 -17.23 -1.02
N GLN A 76 11.39 -16.32 -1.92
CA GLN A 76 10.64 -15.13 -1.49
C GLN A 76 9.23 -15.48 -0.98
N ARG A 77 8.55 -16.40 -1.66
CA ARG A 77 7.23 -16.90 -1.21
C ARG A 77 7.36 -17.66 0.09
N LEU A 78 8.45 -18.40 0.25
CA LEU A 78 8.77 -19.13 1.48
C LEU A 78 9.14 -18.18 2.62
N ALA A 79 9.93 -17.13 2.37
CA ALA A 79 10.25 -16.09 3.34
C ALA A 79 9.01 -15.31 3.79
N LEU A 80 8.10 -14.98 2.86
CA LEU A 80 6.80 -14.40 3.19
C LEU A 80 5.96 -15.36 4.03
N LEU A 81 5.92 -16.65 3.70
CA LEU A 81 5.25 -17.68 4.49
C LEU A 81 5.85 -17.80 5.89
N LEU A 82 7.18 -17.81 6.02
CA LEU A 82 7.88 -17.85 7.30
C LEU A 82 7.62 -16.59 8.12
N LEU A 83 7.67 -15.41 7.51
CA LEU A 83 7.34 -14.15 8.18
C LEU A 83 5.89 -14.15 8.68
N CYS A 84 4.96 -14.61 7.85
CA CYS A 84 3.56 -14.77 8.22
C CYS A 84 3.39 -15.74 9.39
N LEU A 85 4.07 -16.89 9.37
CA LEU A 85 3.93 -17.95 10.36
C LEU A 85 4.62 -17.61 11.69
N PHE A 86 5.82 -17.02 11.65
CA PHE A 86 6.67 -16.83 12.83
C PHE A 86 6.59 -15.45 13.46
N LEU A 87 6.23 -14.40 12.71
CA LEU A 87 6.06 -13.04 13.26
C LEU A 87 4.59 -12.64 13.30
N ILE A 88 3.91 -12.68 12.15
CA ILE A 88 2.57 -12.08 12.04
C ILE A 88 1.51 -12.92 12.77
N LEU A 89 1.54 -14.24 12.62
CA LEU A 89 0.58 -15.16 13.26
C LEU A 89 0.63 -15.07 14.80
N PRO A 90 1.78 -15.20 15.49
CA PRO A 90 1.81 -15.11 16.95
C PRO A 90 1.34 -13.73 17.46
N MET A 91 1.67 -12.66 16.72
CA MET A 91 1.25 -11.30 17.05
C MET A 91 -0.27 -11.09 16.85
N SER A 92 -0.85 -11.70 15.80
CA SER A 92 -2.27 -11.58 15.44
C SER A 92 -3.21 -12.40 16.33
N VAL A 93 -2.66 -13.39 17.04
CA VAL A 93 -3.41 -14.26 17.96
C VAL A 93 -3.60 -13.60 19.33
N SER A 94 -2.79 -12.58 19.66
CA SER A 94 -2.93 -11.85 20.92
C SER A 94 -4.34 -11.31 21.09
N LYS A 95 -4.86 -11.45 22.32
CA LYS A 95 -6.21 -11.00 22.69
C LYS A 95 -6.24 -9.54 23.12
N GLU A 96 -5.09 -8.97 23.47
CA GLU A 96 -5.03 -7.69 24.17
C GLU A 96 -4.46 -6.59 23.27
N ILE A 97 -5.26 -5.54 23.08
CA ILE A 97 -4.86 -4.27 22.45
C ILE A 97 -3.71 -3.61 23.25
N SER A 98 -3.58 -3.91 24.54
CA SER A 98 -2.55 -3.34 25.43
C SER A 98 -1.12 -3.65 24.99
N ILE A 99 -0.85 -4.84 24.45
CA ILE A 99 0.49 -5.19 23.93
C ILE A 99 0.75 -4.45 22.61
N GLN A 100 -0.30 -4.29 21.79
CA GLN A 100 -0.23 -3.65 20.49
C GLN A 100 0.11 -2.15 20.57
N LYS A 101 -0.17 -1.46 21.70
CA LYS A 101 0.15 -0.03 21.86
C LYS A 101 1.64 0.28 21.69
N HIS A 102 2.53 -0.59 22.18
CA HIS A 102 3.98 -0.40 22.08
C HIS A 102 4.47 -0.65 20.65
N ILE A 103 3.86 -1.64 20.01
CA ILE A 103 4.14 -2.04 18.63
C ILE A 103 3.70 -0.92 17.65
N SER A 104 2.57 -0.25 17.91
CA SER A 104 2.11 0.89 17.12
C SER A 104 3.06 2.08 17.16
N VAL A 105 3.65 2.40 18.33
CA VAL A 105 4.63 3.49 18.45
C VAL A 105 5.86 3.21 17.56
N LEU A 106 6.34 1.97 17.57
CA LEU A 106 7.45 1.56 16.69
C LEU A 106 7.09 1.72 15.21
N GLY A 107 5.87 1.34 14.82
CA GLY A 107 5.37 1.53 13.45
C GLY A 107 5.32 3.00 13.02
N THR A 108 4.83 3.90 13.89
CA THR A 108 4.80 5.35 13.61
C THR A 108 6.20 5.94 13.50
N LEU A 109 7.13 5.55 14.39
CA LEU A 109 8.52 6.00 14.31
C LEU A 109 9.19 5.52 13.00
N ALA A 110 8.96 4.27 12.61
CA ALA A 110 9.45 3.73 11.34
C ALA A 110 8.91 4.49 10.12
N ALA A 111 7.62 4.85 10.11
CA ALA A 111 7.03 5.68 9.05
C ALA A 111 7.64 7.09 9.03
N SER A 112 7.85 7.71 10.20
CA SER A 112 8.49 9.03 10.28
C SER A 112 9.94 9.01 9.79
N TYR A 113 10.69 7.94 10.09
CA TYR A 113 12.04 7.74 9.58
C TYR A 113 12.05 7.65 8.06
N LEU A 114 11.11 6.90 7.46
CA LEU A 114 10.98 6.80 6.01
C LEU A 114 10.79 8.18 5.37
N THR A 115 9.90 9.02 5.93
CA THR A 115 9.70 10.39 5.45
C THR A 115 10.97 11.21 5.53
N VAL A 116 11.69 11.17 6.66
CA VAL A 116 12.96 11.89 6.83
C VAL A 116 14.03 11.39 5.86
N ALA A 117 14.13 10.07 5.65
CA ALA A 117 15.09 9.48 4.71
C ALA A 117 14.85 9.96 3.27
N ILE A 118 13.59 10.02 2.84
CA ILE A 118 13.19 10.56 1.52
C ILE A 118 13.57 12.05 1.41
N MET A 119 13.30 12.85 2.44
CA MET A 119 13.68 14.27 2.46
C MET A 119 15.21 14.46 2.38
N VAL A 120 15.97 13.72 3.20
CA VAL A 120 17.44 13.78 3.19
C VAL A 120 17.98 13.37 1.82
N ARG A 121 17.41 12.32 1.21
CA ARG A 121 17.84 11.88 -0.13
C ARG A 121 17.56 12.91 -1.21
N TYR A 122 16.41 13.58 -1.16
CA TYR A 122 16.13 14.69 -2.06
C TYR A 122 17.19 15.81 -1.97
N HIS A 123 17.61 16.17 -0.75
CA HIS A 123 18.60 17.24 -0.56
C HIS A 123 20.06 16.82 -0.81
N THR A 124 20.38 15.53 -0.71
CA THR A 124 21.76 15.02 -0.84
C THR A 124 22.06 14.41 -2.21
N ALA A 125 21.04 14.13 -3.03
CA ALA A 125 21.23 13.61 -4.37
C ALA A 125 21.99 14.64 -5.25
N PRO A 126 23.05 14.21 -5.96
CA PRO A 126 23.80 15.11 -6.85
C PRO A 126 22.86 15.64 -7.93
N ALA A 127 23.04 16.92 -8.26
CA ALA A 127 22.15 17.76 -9.07
C ALA A 127 21.98 17.36 -10.55
N ALA A 128 21.95 16.07 -10.89
CA ALA A 128 21.28 15.55 -12.08
C ALA A 128 19.77 15.71 -11.88
N ARG A 129 19.34 16.96 -11.76
CA ARG A 129 17.94 17.34 -11.65
C ARG A 129 17.29 16.90 -12.94
N SER A 130 16.51 15.82 -12.90
CA SER A 130 15.40 15.65 -13.82
C SER A 130 14.56 16.90 -13.66
N THR A 131 14.83 17.92 -14.48
CA THR A 131 14.00 19.12 -14.52
C THR A 131 12.58 18.61 -14.65
N PRO A 132 11.67 18.93 -13.71
CA PRO A 132 10.29 18.56 -13.89
C PRO A 132 9.89 19.26 -15.18
N LEU A 133 9.80 18.50 -16.29
CA LEU A 133 9.31 19.02 -17.54
C LEU A 133 7.89 19.46 -17.20
N HIS A 134 7.73 20.75 -16.96
CA HIS A 134 6.46 21.45 -16.93
C HIS A 134 5.95 21.49 -18.37
N SER A 135 5.77 20.32 -18.99
CA SER A 135 4.96 20.17 -20.19
C SER A 135 3.52 20.10 -19.70
N GLY A 136 2.82 21.20 -19.95
CA GLY A 136 1.49 21.48 -19.42
C GLY A 136 0.44 20.49 -19.92
N GLY A 137 0.29 19.38 -19.21
CA GLY A 137 -0.98 18.68 -19.17
C GLY A 137 -1.90 19.53 -18.32
N ALA A 138 -2.80 20.30 -18.96
CA ALA A 138 -3.89 20.96 -18.27
C ALA A 138 -4.50 19.96 -17.29
N GLY A 139 -4.42 20.26 -15.99
CA GLY A 139 -4.92 19.39 -14.93
C GLY A 139 -6.41 19.19 -15.13
N SER A 140 -6.79 18.12 -15.84
CA SER A 140 -8.19 17.77 -15.99
C SER A 140 -8.72 17.53 -14.59
N TRP A 141 -9.83 18.17 -14.23
CA TRP A 141 -10.53 17.91 -12.97
C TRP A 141 -10.77 16.41 -12.75
N ALA A 142 -10.91 15.64 -13.84
CA ALA A 142 -11.00 14.17 -13.79
C ALA A 142 -9.75 13.50 -13.19
N ALA A 143 -8.54 14.01 -13.44
CA ALA A 143 -7.30 13.48 -12.87
C ALA A 143 -7.15 13.80 -11.37
N VAL A 144 -7.76 14.90 -10.91
CA VAL A 144 -7.85 15.19 -9.47
C VAL A 144 -8.81 14.21 -8.81
N PHE A 145 -9.96 13.93 -9.42
CA PHE A 145 -10.92 12.98 -8.85
C PHE A 145 -10.41 11.53 -8.85
N SER A 146 -9.57 11.13 -9.82
CA SER A 146 -9.02 9.77 -9.85
C SER A 146 -8.04 9.45 -8.71
N VAL A 147 -7.45 10.46 -8.06
CA VAL A 147 -6.56 10.24 -6.90
C VAL A 147 -7.29 10.29 -5.55
N VAL A 148 -8.52 10.83 -5.51
CA VAL A 148 -9.32 10.93 -4.28
C VAL A 148 -9.54 9.57 -3.60
N PRO A 149 -9.84 8.46 -4.32
CA PRO A 149 -9.97 7.14 -3.71
C PRO A 149 -8.71 6.69 -2.97
N THR A 150 -7.53 6.95 -3.54
CA THR A 150 -6.24 6.63 -2.90
C THR A 150 -6.04 7.45 -1.63
N ILE A 151 -6.41 8.73 -1.65
CA ILE A 151 -6.37 9.60 -0.46
C ILE A 151 -7.35 9.08 0.61
N CYS A 152 -8.56 8.69 0.22
CA CYS A 152 -9.56 8.11 1.10
C CYS A 152 -9.03 6.84 1.79
N PHE A 153 -8.43 5.93 1.01
CA PHE A 153 -7.80 4.73 1.56
C PHE A 153 -6.65 5.08 2.52
N GLY A 154 -5.78 6.03 2.15
CA GLY A 154 -4.66 6.44 3.01
C GLY A 154 -5.08 7.03 4.36
N PHE A 155 -6.21 7.75 4.40
CA PHE A 155 -6.78 8.35 5.62
C PHE A 155 -7.89 7.51 6.26
N GLN A 156 -8.07 6.26 5.84
CA GLN A 156 -9.03 5.35 6.45
C GLN A 156 -8.52 4.88 7.82
N CYS A 157 -8.94 5.58 8.88
CA CYS A 157 -8.68 5.17 10.27
C CYS A 157 -9.96 4.97 11.10
N HIS A 158 -11.11 5.34 10.53
CA HIS A 158 -12.39 5.39 11.25
C HIS A 158 -12.91 4.00 11.64
N GLU A 159 -12.53 2.93 10.93
CA GLU A 159 -12.92 1.55 11.28
C GLU A 159 -12.39 1.14 12.67
N ALA A 160 -11.19 1.60 13.03
CA ALA A 160 -10.56 1.34 14.33
C ALA A 160 -11.01 2.31 15.43
N SER A 161 -11.70 3.40 15.07
CA SER A 161 -12.00 4.50 15.99
C SER A 161 -12.74 4.06 17.24
N ILE A 162 -13.78 3.24 17.11
CA ILE A 162 -14.62 2.79 18.23
C ILE A 162 -13.82 1.90 19.18
N ALA A 163 -13.03 0.96 18.64
CA ALA A 163 -12.20 0.05 19.43
C ALA A 163 -11.07 0.79 20.18
N ILE A 164 -10.48 1.79 19.53
CA ILE A 164 -9.47 2.65 20.17
C ILE A 164 -10.13 3.51 21.26
N TYR A 165 -11.26 4.15 20.95
CA TYR A 165 -12.01 4.99 21.88
C TYR A 165 -12.41 4.23 23.15
N SER A 166 -12.95 3.02 23.01
CA SER A 166 -13.35 2.19 24.15
C SER A 166 -12.15 1.71 24.99
N SER A 167 -10.96 1.65 24.39
CA SER A 167 -9.72 1.24 25.06
C SER A 167 -8.96 2.40 25.71
N MET A 168 -9.38 3.65 25.49
CA MET A 168 -8.75 4.82 26.14
C MET A 168 -9.11 4.90 27.62
N GLU A 169 -8.13 5.32 28.43
CA GLU A 169 -8.35 5.59 29.86
C GLU A 169 -9.32 6.76 30.08
N ASN A 170 -9.19 7.83 29.30
CA ASN A 170 -10.07 8.99 29.34
C ASN A 170 -11.04 9.00 28.15
N GLN A 171 -12.26 8.53 28.40
CA GLN A 171 -13.35 8.40 27.42
C GLN A 171 -14.19 9.69 27.27
N ARG A 172 -13.63 10.87 27.53
CA ARG A 172 -14.31 12.14 27.22
C ARG A 172 -14.29 12.40 25.71
N LEU A 173 -15.44 12.73 25.11
CA LEU A 173 -15.54 13.02 23.68
C LEU A 173 -14.64 14.17 23.21
N SER A 174 -14.44 15.20 24.03
CA SER A 174 -13.53 16.31 23.73
C SER A 174 -12.06 15.86 23.70
N HIS A 175 -11.68 14.97 24.62
CA HIS A 175 -10.34 14.38 24.66
C HIS A 175 -10.12 13.48 23.43
N TRP A 176 -11.09 12.62 23.11
CA TRP A 176 -11.07 11.81 21.89
C TRP A 176 -10.92 12.65 20.61
N ALA A 177 -11.72 13.71 20.48
CA ALA A 177 -11.68 14.59 19.33
C ALA A 177 -10.32 15.28 19.18
N LEU A 178 -9.75 15.78 20.28
CA LEU A 178 -8.41 16.39 20.29
C LEU A 178 -7.34 15.39 19.83
N VAL A 179 -7.31 14.19 20.42
CA VAL A 179 -6.35 13.13 20.07
C VAL A 179 -6.49 12.73 18.60
N SER A 180 -7.73 12.58 18.12
CA SER A 180 -8.01 12.23 16.73
C SER A 180 -7.54 13.31 15.76
N VAL A 181 -7.82 14.58 16.03
CA VAL A 181 -7.38 15.71 15.19
C VAL A 181 -5.86 15.79 15.15
N LEU A 182 -5.18 15.69 16.30
CA LEU A 182 -3.72 15.71 16.36
C LEU A 182 -3.10 14.54 15.57
N ALA A 183 -3.65 13.33 15.70
CA ALA A 183 -3.20 12.17 14.93
C ALA A 183 -3.38 12.38 13.42
N MET A 184 -4.52 12.93 12.99
CA MET A 184 -4.79 13.22 11.58
C MET A 184 -3.85 14.29 11.01
N VAL A 185 -3.51 15.32 11.79
CA VAL A 185 -2.52 16.35 11.39
C VAL A 185 -1.14 15.72 11.21
N ILE A 186 -0.72 14.84 12.13
CA ILE A 186 0.58 14.13 12.00
C ILE A 186 0.57 13.24 10.74
N CYS A 187 -0.48 12.47 10.51
CA CYS A 187 -0.61 11.66 9.29
C CYS A 187 -0.57 12.51 8.03
N LEU A 188 -1.28 13.64 8.02
CA LEU A 188 -1.27 14.58 6.90
C LEU A 188 0.15 15.08 6.60
N LEU A 189 0.90 15.48 7.62
CA LEU A 189 2.28 15.93 7.44
C LEU A 189 3.17 14.83 6.87
N ILE A 190 3.12 13.62 7.44
CA ILE A 190 3.90 12.47 6.98
C ILE A 190 3.58 12.14 5.52
N TYR A 191 2.30 12.07 5.16
CA TYR A 191 1.89 11.75 3.78
C TYR A 191 2.24 12.85 2.80
N THR A 192 1.98 14.12 3.14
CA THR A 192 2.28 15.25 2.26
C THR A 192 3.79 15.39 2.03
N LEU A 193 4.61 15.32 3.09
CA LEU A 193 6.06 15.38 2.95
C LEU A 193 6.58 14.22 2.11
N THR A 194 6.14 12.98 2.39
CA THR A 194 6.56 11.79 1.64
C THR A 194 6.18 11.89 0.15
N GLY A 195 4.94 12.30 -0.14
CA GLY A 195 4.46 12.47 -1.52
C GLY A 195 5.16 13.60 -2.27
N VAL A 196 5.32 14.78 -1.65
CA VAL A 196 5.96 15.94 -2.28
C VAL A 196 7.43 15.66 -2.56
N TYR A 197 8.21 15.23 -1.57
CA TYR A 197 9.64 14.99 -1.77
C TYR A 197 9.91 13.76 -2.65
N GLY A 198 9.07 12.72 -2.58
CA GLY A 198 9.12 11.60 -3.52
C GLY A 198 8.88 12.05 -4.96
N PHE A 199 7.84 12.86 -5.20
CA PHE A 199 7.54 13.39 -6.53
C PHE A 199 8.59 14.39 -7.02
N LEU A 200 9.14 15.25 -6.15
CA LEU A 200 10.21 16.18 -6.51
C LEU A 200 11.52 15.45 -6.89
N THR A 201 11.74 14.23 -6.35
CA THR A 201 12.94 13.43 -6.65
C THR A 201 12.85 12.74 -8.01
N PHE A 202 11.70 12.15 -8.35
CA PHE A 202 11.57 11.29 -9.55
C PHE A 202 10.65 11.85 -10.65
N GLY A 203 9.80 12.83 -10.32
CA GLY A 203 8.83 13.41 -11.25
C GLY A 203 7.85 12.37 -11.79
N ARG A 204 7.73 12.28 -13.12
CA ARG A 204 6.79 11.37 -13.80
C ARG A 204 7.24 9.91 -13.81
N GLU A 205 8.51 9.64 -13.56
CA GLU A 205 9.07 8.28 -13.50
C GLU A 205 8.91 7.64 -12.11
N LEU A 206 8.18 8.29 -11.20
CA LEU A 206 7.89 7.76 -9.87
C LEU A 206 7.06 6.48 -9.98
N ALA A 207 7.57 5.39 -9.44
CA ALA A 207 6.84 4.14 -9.33
C ALA A 207 5.69 4.29 -8.30
N PRO A 208 4.60 3.51 -8.43
CA PRO A 208 3.51 3.57 -7.46
C PRO A 208 3.94 3.27 -6.03
N ASP A 209 4.97 2.45 -5.86
CA ASP A 209 5.71 2.32 -4.62
C ASP A 209 6.97 3.20 -4.69
N VAL A 210 6.99 4.28 -3.90
CA VAL A 210 8.13 5.22 -3.87
C VAL A 210 9.44 4.54 -3.50
N LEU A 211 9.41 3.47 -2.69
CA LEU A 211 10.61 2.74 -2.28
C LEU A 211 11.25 1.97 -3.45
N MET A 212 10.47 1.63 -4.48
CA MET A 212 10.96 0.95 -5.68
C MET A 212 11.75 1.86 -6.61
N SER A 213 11.53 3.17 -6.56
CA SER A 213 12.28 4.14 -7.36
C SER A 213 13.70 4.41 -6.83
N TYR A 214 13.99 4.05 -5.57
CA TYR A 214 15.33 4.20 -4.99
C TYR A 214 16.24 3.00 -5.30
N SER A 215 17.55 3.25 -5.39
CA SER A 215 18.53 2.17 -5.60
C SER A 215 18.67 1.27 -4.37
N SER A 216 18.87 -0.03 -4.59
CA SER A 216 19.07 -1.01 -3.52
C SER A 216 20.43 -0.93 -2.81
N ARG A 217 21.41 -0.23 -3.41
CA ARG A 217 22.76 -0.04 -2.80
C ARG A 217 22.81 1.11 -1.81
N ASP A 218 21.71 1.84 -1.67
CA ASP A 218 21.60 2.99 -0.80
C ASP A 218 21.27 2.53 0.62
N VAL A 219 22.27 2.59 1.52
CA VAL A 219 22.10 2.14 2.91
C VAL A 219 20.99 2.90 3.64
N LEU A 220 20.85 4.21 3.40
CA LEU A 220 19.81 5.02 4.04
C LEU A 220 18.41 4.54 3.64
N MET A 221 18.23 4.29 2.33
CA MET A 221 16.96 3.80 1.79
C MET A 221 16.71 2.32 2.11
N LEU A 222 17.75 1.51 2.24
CA LEU A 222 17.65 0.14 2.71
C LEU A 222 17.10 0.09 4.14
N VAL A 223 17.67 0.88 5.04
CA VAL A 223 17.18 0.97 6.43
C VAL A 223 15.73 1.46 6.43
N ALA A 224 15.38 2.40 5.54
CA ALA A 224 14.01 2.86 5.40
C ALA A 224 13.04 1.76 4.92
N ARG A 225 13.45 0.92 3.97
CA ARG A 225 12.67 -0.27 3.52
C ARG A 225 12.47 -1.27 4.64
N LEU A 226 13.52 -1.55 5.42
CA LEU A 226 13.45 -2.45 6.57
C LEU A 226 12.46 -1.94 7.62
N LEU A 227 12.58 -0.67 8.00
CA LEU A 227 11.69 -0.03 8.96
C LEU A 227 10.26 0.05 8.44
N PHE A 228 10.05 0.35 7.15
CA PHE A 228 8.73 0.29 6.53
C PHE A 228 8.13 -1.12 6.61
N GLY A 229 8.93 -2.17 6.37
CA GLY A 229 8.53 -3.56 6.59
C GLY A 229 8.12 -3.84 8.04
N VAL A 230 8.91 -3.36 9.02
CA VAL A 230 8.54 -3.43 10.44
C VAL A 230 7.21 -2.73 10.68
N SER A 231 6.99 -1.54 10.12
CA SER A 231 5.73 -0.81 10.26
C SER A 231 4.52 -1.62 9.73
N ILE A 232 4.67 -2.31 8.59
CA ILE A 232 3.62 -3.18 8.04
C ILE A 232 3.36 -4.39 8.95
N ILE A 233 4.42 -5.01 9.48
CA ILE A 233 4.29 -6.12 10.43
C ILE A 233 3.59 -5.67 11.71
N THR A 234 3.83 -4.43 12.16
CA THR A 234 3.21 -3.87 13.37
C THR A 234 1.72 -3.58 13.21
N ILE A 235 1.27 -3.15 12.02
CA ILE A 235 -0.13 -2.78 11.79
C ILE A 235 -1.02 -4.00 11.48
N TYR A 236 -0.47 -5.04 10.84
CA TYR A 236 -1.25 -6.21 10.41
C TYR A 236 -2.05 -6.89 11.55
N PRO A 237 -1.48 -7.17 12.74
CA PRO A 237 -2.20 -7.75 13.86
C PRO A 237 -3.40 -6.93 14.32
N ILE A 238 -3.31 -5.60 14.24
CA ILE A 238 -4.37 -4.67 14.65
C ILE A 238 -5.54 -4.80 13.68
N THR A 239 -5.26 -4.79 12.38
CA THR A 239 -6.28 -4.95 11.33
C THR A 239 -6.97 -6.31 11.42
N VAL A 240 -6.21 -7.39 11.65
CA VAL A 240 -6.79 -8.74 11.83
C VAL A 240 -7.62 -8.82 13.10
N LEU A 241 -7.19 -8.21 14.20
CA LEU A 241 -7.96 -8.17 15.44
C LEU A 241 -9.34 -7.52 15.21
N LEU A 242 -9.37 -6.41 14.48
CA LEU A 242 -10.58 -5.68 14.11
C LEU A 242 -11.49 -6.49 13.18
N GLY A 243 -10.93 -7.01 12.08
CA GLY A 243 -11.70 -7.82 11.13
C GLY A 243 -12.27 -9.08 11.79
N ARG A 244 -11.50 -9.67 12.72
CA ARG A 244 -11.92 -10.84 13.49
C ARG A 244 -13.08 -10.53 14.42
N SER A 245 -13.06 -9.43 15.18
CA SER A 245 -14.13 -9.13 16.15
C SER A 245 -15.49 -8.99 15.47
N VAL A 246 -15.54 -8.36 14.28
CA VAL A 246 -16.76 -8.17 13.49
C VAL A 246 -17.42 -9.49 13.07
N ILE A 247 -16.62 -10.52 12.76
CA ILE A 247 -17.14 -11.84 12.34
C ILE A 247 -17.39 -12.74 13.55
N GLN A 248 -16.53 -12.66 14.56
CA GLN A 248 -16.57 -13.53 15.73
C GLN A 248 -17.79 -13.23 16.62
N GLU A 249 -18.19 -11.96 16.78
CA GLU A 249 -19.34 -11.58 17.62
C GLU A 249 -20.68 -12.18 17.14
N PRO A 250 -21.08 -12.03 15.85
CA PRO A 250 -22.27 -12.71 15.33
C PRO A 250 -22.16 -14.22 15.39
N LEU A 251 -20.99 -14.80 15.10
CA LEU A 251 -20.78 -16.23 15.11
C LEU A 251 -21.00 -16.84 16.50
N LEU A 252 -20.45 -16.21 17.54
CA LEU A 252 -20.68 -16.58 18.94
C LEU A 252 -22.14 -16.40 19.34
N SER A 253 -22.78 -15.32 18.89
CA SER A 253 -24.19 -15.03 19.16
C SER A 253 -25.11 -16.11 18.55
N CYS A 254 -24.85 -16.51 17.31
CA CYS A 254 -25.56 -17.59 16.63
C CYS A 254 -25.35 -18.94 17.31
N TRP A 255 -24.12 -19.23 17.76
CA TRP A 255 -23.82 -20.47 18.47
C TRP A 255 -24.54 -20.54 19.83
N ARG A 256 -24.53 -19.46 20.62
CA ARG A 256 -25.28 -19.40 21.88
C ARG A 256 -26.78 -19.60 21.66
N ARG A 257 -27.34 -19.00 20.60
CA ARG A 257 -28.76 -19.19 20.23
C ARG A 257 -29.10 -20.63 19.84
N ARG A 258 -28.15 -21.42 19.33
CA ARG A 258 -28.32 -22.84 18.98
C ARG A 258 -28.22 -23.80 20.16
N GLY A 259 -28.19 -23.29 21.40
CA GLY A 259 -28.18 -24.13 22.60
C GLY A 259 -26.80 -24.47 23.16
N GLY A 260 -25.76 -23.70 22.80
CA GLY A 260 -24.44 -23.82 23.42
C GLY A 260 -24.50 -23.40 24.90
N ALA A 261 -24.67 -24.37 25.81
CA ALA A 261 -25.06 -24.13 27.20
C ALA A 261 -23.88 -24.10 28.19
N ALA A 262 -22.73 -24.69 27.87
CA ALA A 262 -21.60 -24.75 28.79
C ALA A 262 -20.56 -23.63 28.56
N ALA A 263 -20.19 -22.91 29.62
CA ALA A 263 -19.17 -21.86 29.58
C ALA A 263 -17.80 -22.36 29.09
N ALA A 264 -17.44 -23.60 29.41
CA ALA A 264 -16.21 -24.24 28.94
C ALA A 264 -16.22 -24.51 27.43
N GLU A 265 -17.36 -24.97 26.89
CA GLU A 265 -17.54 -25.19 25.45
C GLU A 265 -17.54 -23.88 24.66
N ALA A 266 -18.14 -22.83 25.23
CA ALA A 266 -18.12 -21.49 24.66
C ALA A 266 -16.68 -20.96 24.53
N ALA A 267 -15.85 -21.14 25.57
CA ALA A 267 -14.45 -20.74 25.56
C ALA A 267 -13.59 -21.55 24.56
N ALA A 268 -13.87 -22.85 24.43
CA ALA A 268 -13.21 -23.72 23.46
C ALA A 268 -13.58 -23.35 22.01
N PHE A 269 -14.87 -23.13 21.75
CA PHE A 269 -15.38 -22.70 20.45
C PHE A 269 -14.82 -21.32 20.07
N GLU A 270 -14.80 -20.38 21.01
CA GLU A 270 -14.21 -19.06 20.81
C GLU A 270 -12.72 -19.17 20.46
N ARG A 271 -11.95 -19.98 21.19
CA ARG A 271 -10.53 -20.22 20.87
C ARG A 271 -10.36 -20.82 19.48
N ARG A 272 -11.13 -21.85 19.13
CA ARG A 272 -11.05 -22.52 17.82
C ARG A 272 -11.43 -21.57 16.69
N SER A 273 -12.54 -20.84 16.83
CA SER A 273 -13.00 -19.85 15.87
C SER A 273 -11.97 -18.75 15.65
N ARG A 274 -11.31 -18.27 16.72
CA ARG A 274 -10.22 -17.29 16.60
C ARG A 274 -9.09 -17.77 15.69
N TRP A 275 -8.55 -18.95 15.98
CA TRP A 275 -7.46 -19.53 15.20
C TRP A 275 -7.85 -19.76 13.74
N LEU A 276 -9.04 -20.32 13.51
CA LEU A 276 -9.55 -20.56 12.16
C LEU A 276 -9.73 -19.26 11.38
N LEU A 277 -10.29 -18.23 12.01
CA LEU A 277 -10.58 -16.96 11.36
C LEU A 277 -9.29 -16.18 11.04
N THR A 278 -8.32 -16.17 11.97
CA THR A 278 -6.99 -15.58 11.73
C THR A 278 -6.24 -16.34 10.63
N ALA A 279 -6.26 -17.68 10.63
CA ALA A 279 -5.63 -18.48 9.59
C ALA A 279 -6.29 -18.28 8.21
N ALA A 280 -7.62 -18.23 8.16
CA ALA A 280 -8.36 -17.96 6.93
C ALA A 280 -8.06 -16.56 6.38
N TRP A 281 -7.96 -15.55 7.25
CA TRP A 281 -7.61 -14.18 6.86
C TRP A 281 -6.19 -14.09 6.30
N LEU A 282 -5.22 -14.73 6.96
CA LEU A 282 -3.84 -14.82 6.49
C LEU A 282 -3.75 -15.55 5.14
N ALA A 283 -4.45 -16.67 4.99
CA ALA A 283 -4.48 -17.42 3.74
C ALA A 283 -5.06 -16.58 2.60
N LEU A 284 -6.17 -15.87 2.84
CA LEU A 284 -6.82 -15.02 1.84
C LEU A 284 -5.91 -13.85 1.42
N THR A 285 -5.33 -13.13 2.38
CA THR A 285 -4.43 -12.00 2.08
C THR A 285 -3.16 -12.45 1.36
N LEU A 286 -2.61 -13.61 1.72
CA LEU A 286 -1.49 -14.21 1.00
C LEU A 286 -1.85 -14.61 -0.43
N LEU A 287 -3.04 -15.21 -0.62
CA LEU A 287 -3.53 -15.58 -1.94
C LEU A 287 -3.61 -14.36 -2.87
N ILE A 288 -4.19 -13.26 -2.37
CA ILE A 288 -4.29 -12.00 -3.10
C ILE A 288 -2.89 -11.47 -3.45
N ALA A 289 -1.96 -11.48 -2.49
CA ALA A 289 -0.59 -11.00 -2.72
C ALA A 289 0.17 -11.83 -3.79
N VAL A 290 -0.13 -13.12 -3.93
CA VAL A 290 0.49 -13.99 -4.95
C VAL A 290 -0.09 -13.73 -6.34
N PHE A 291 -1.40 -13.44 -6.45
CA PHE A 291 -2.07 -13.25 -7.74
C PHE A 291 -2.09 -11.79 -8.24
N VAL A 292 -2.02 -10.81 -7.34
CA VAL A 292 -2.10 -9.37 -7.67
C VAL A 292 -0.90 -8.65 -7.06
N PRO A 293 0.27 -8.66 -7.72
CA PRO A 293 1.47 -8.00 -7.22
C PRO A 293 1.43 -6.46 -7.38
N ASP A 294 0.55 -5.94 -8.23
CA ASP A 294 0.43 -4.49 -8.48
C ASP A 294 -0.39 -3.80 -7.38
N ILE A 295 0.30 -3.09 -6.48
CA ILE A 295 -0.34 -2.36 -5.38
C ILE A 295 -1.34 -1.30 -5.87
N SER A 296 -1.12 -0.67 -7.03
CA SER A 296 -2.00 0.35 -7.58
C SER A 296 -3.39 -0.18 -7.90
N LYS A 297 -3.49 -1.39 -8.44
CA LYS A 297 -4.77 -2.02 -8.78
C LYS A 297 -5.56 -2.30 -7.50
N VAL A 298 -4.88 -2.79 -6.47
CA VAL A 298 -5.47 -3.07 -5.16
C VAL A 298 -5.94 -1.77 -4.50
N ILE A 299 -5.11 -0.73 -4.49
CA ILE A 299 -5.44 0.59 -3.91
C ILE A 299 -6.61 1.24 -4.65
N SER A 300 -6.68 1.12 -5.98
CA SER A 300 -7.78 1.66 -6.79
C SER A 300 -9.14 1.04 -6.39
N VAL A 301 -9.19 -0.29 -6.23
CA VAL A 301 -10.39 -1.00 -5.81
C VAL A 301 -10.77 -0.67 -4.35
N ILE A 302 -9.80 -0.78 -3.44
CA ILE A 302 -10.06 -0.58 -2.00
C ILE A 302 -10.35 0.90 -1.71
N GLY A 303 -9.72 1.83 -2.41
CA GLY A 303 -9.99 3.26 -2.31
C GLY A 303 -11.41 3.64 -2.68
N GLY A 304 -12.00 2.97 -3.68
CA GLY A 304 -13.41 3.11 -3.99
C GLY A 304 -14.29 2.70 -2.81
N ILE A 305 -14.06 1.50 -2.26
CA ILE A 305 -14.77 1.02 -1.06
C ILE A 305 -14.55 1.96 0.14
N SER A 306 -13.35 2.51 0.29
CA SER A 306 -13.01 3.47 1.36
C SER A 306 -13.83 4.75 1.24
N ALA A 307 -14.05 5.24 0.02
CA ALA A 307 -14.89 6.42 -0.24
C ALA A 307 -16.35 6.19 0.20
N PHE A 308 -16.87 4.97 0.07
CA PHE A 308 -18.18 4.62 0.62
C PHE A 308 -18.22 4.79 2.14
N PHE A 309 -17.23 4.28 2.87
CA PHE A 309 -17.21 4.37 4.32
C PHE A 309 -16.87 5.76 4.86
N ILE A 310 -16.11 6.57 4.12
CA ILE A 310 -15.73 7.93 4.53
C ILE A 310 -16.81 8.97 4.24
N PHE A 311 -17.53 8.82 3.12
CA PHE A 311 -18.52 9.82 2.69
C PHE A 311 -19.96 9.33 2.81
N ILE A 312 -20.27 8.17 2.21
CA ILE A 312 -21.65 7.70 2.08
C ILE A 312 -22.19 7.25 3.43
N PHE A 313 -21.46 6.39 4.14
CA PHE A 313 -21.90 5.85 5.42
C PHE A 313 -22.18 6.94 6.48
N PRO A 314 -21.24 7.84 6.84
CA PRO A 314 -21.50 8.90 7.80
C PRO A 314 -22.52 9.92 7.27
N GLY A 315 -22.58 10.16 5.95
CA GLY A 315 -23.60 11.01 5.34
C GLY A 315 -25.02 10.48 5.57
N LEU A 316 -25.24 9.16 5.37
CA LEU A 316 -26.51 8.50 5.66
C LEU A 316 -26.84 8.56 7.15
N CYS A 317 -25.87 8.22 8.01
CA CYS A 317 -26.05 8.30 9.46
C CYS A 317 -26.45 9.71 9.92
N LEU A 318 -25.83 10.75 9.36
CA LEU A 318 -26.14 12.14 9.70
C LEU A 318 -27.56 12.52 9.28
N VAL A 319 -27.98 12.17 8.07
CA VAL A 319 -29.34 12.44 7.57
C VAL A 319 -30.39 11.74 8.44
N PHE A 320 -30.20 10.44 8.77
CA PHE A 320 -31.13 9.71 9.63
C PHE A 320 -31.12 10.21 11.08
N ALA A 321 -29.95 10.58 11.62
CA ALA A 321 -29.85 11.16 12.95
C ALA A 321 -30.63 12.49 13.05
N MET A 322 -30.59 13.32 12.01
CA MET A 322 -31.31 14.61 11.98
C MET A 322 -32.83 14.46 11.88
N GLN A 323 -33.33 13.32 11.39
CA GLN A 323 -34.75 13.00 11.38
C GLN A 323 -35.26 12.52 12.75
N THR A 324 -34.40 11.91 13.55
CA THR A 324 -34.78 11.28 14.84
C THR A 324 -34.51 12.17 16.04
N GLN A 325 -33.50 13.06 15.98
CA GLN A 325 -33.08 13.88 17.12
C GLN A 325 -33.82 15.25 17.18
N PRO A 326 -34.20 15.71 18.38
CA PRO A 326 -34.80 17.03 18.58
C PRO A 326 -33.71 18.13 18.53
N VAL A 327 -33.38 18.58 17.32
CA VAL A 327 -32.44 19.69 17.07
C VAL A 327 -33.16 20.93 16.54
N SER A 328 -32.52 22.11 16.66
CA SER A 328 -33.04 23.36 16.11
C SER A 328 -33.26 23.26 14.58
N CYS A 329 -34.24 23.98 14.04
CA CYS A 329 -34.56 23.95 12.60
C CYS A 329 -33.35 24.33 11.73
N ARG A 330 -32.59 25.36 12.12
CA ARG A 330 -31.38 25.79 11.39
C ARG A 330 -30.29 24.73 11.40
N THR A 331 -30.02 24.12 12.56
CA THR A 331 -29.04 23.05 12.69
C THR A 331 -29.44 21.82 11.88
N ARG A 332 -30.74 21.47 11.89
CA ARG A 332 -31.28 20.36 11.08
C ARG A 332 -31.04 20.59 9.60
N VAL A 333 -31.42 21.75 9.07
CA VAL A 333 -31.25 22.06 7.64
C VAL A 333 -29.77 22.05 7.27
N ALA A 334 -28.90 22.67 8.07
CA ALA A 334 -27.47 22.72 7.81
C ALA A 334 -26.82 21.32 7.81
N LEU A 335 -27.11 20.49 8.81
CA LEU A 335 -26.53 19.14 8.92
C LEU A 335 -27.11 18.16 7.89
N THR A 336 -28.41 18.26 7.56
CA THR A 336 -29.00 17.46 6.48
C THR A 336 -28.43 17.87 5.12
N ALA A 337 -28.22 19.17 4.87
CA ALA A 337 -27.58 19.64 3.64
C ALA A 337 -26.13 19.16 3.55
N TRP A 338 -25.38 19.21 4.65
CA TRP A 338 -24.03 18.65 4.72
C TRP A 338 -24.02 17.14 4.46
N GLY A 339 -24.93 16.39 5.08
CA GLY A 339 -25.11 14.96 4.84
C GLY A 339 -25.41 14.67 3.36
N GLY A 340 -26.36 15.40 2.75
CA GLY A 340 -26.67 15.30 1.33
C GLY A 340 -25.48 15.59 0.42
N LEU A 341 -24.67 16.61 0.74
CA LEU A 341 -23.45 16.93 0.01
C LEU A 341 -22.43 15.79 0.10
N THR A 342 -22.17 15.26 1.30
CA THR A 342 -21.24 14.13 1.48
C THR A 342 -21.72 12.88 0.73
N LEU A 343 -23.03 12.62 0.67
CA LEU A 343 -23.60 11.51 -0.10
C LEU A 343 -23.37 11.69 -1.60
N LEU A 344 -23.63 12.88 -2.13
CA LEU A 344 -23.45 13.18 -3.55
C LEU A 344 -21.97 13.07 -3.96
N CYS A 345 -21.08 13.67 -3.18
CA CYS A 345 -19.63 13.56 -3.39
C CYS A 345 -19.16 12.10 -3.29
N GLY A 346 -19.59 11.38 -2.25
CA GLY A 346 -19.25 9.98 -2.03
C GLY A 346 -19.72 9.08 -3.15
N ALA A 347 -20.96 9.23 -3.61
CA ALA A 347 -21.52 8.47 -4.73
C ALA A 347 -20.78 8.73 -6.04
N PHE A 348 -20.41 9.99 -6.31
CA PHE A 348 -19.61 10.36 -7.47
C PHE A 348 -18.21 9.72 -7.42
N ILE A 349 -17.49 9.87 -6.31
CA ILE A 349 -16.14 9.31 -6.14
C ILE A 349 -16.18 7.77 -6.21
N PHE A 350 -17.14 7.15 -5.52
CA PHE A 350 -17.33 5.70 -5.53
C PHE A 350 -17.62 5.19 -6.95
N GLY A 351 -18.54 5.83 -7.67
CA GLY A 351 -18.88 5.47 -9.04
C GLY A 351 -17.66 5.59 -9.96
N GLN A 352 -16.99 6.73 -9.92
CA GLN A 352 -15.81 7.01 -10.75
C GLN A 352 -14.65 6.03 -10.47
N SER A 353 -14.35 5.77 -9.20
CA SER A 353 -13.32 4.80 -8.79
C SER A 353 -13.67 3.38 -9.24
N THR A 354 -14.93 2.98 -9.08
CA THR A 354 -15.41 1.65 -9.49
C THR A 354 -15.31 1.49 -11.00
N THR A 355 -15.68 2.52 -11.77
CA THR A 355 -15.54 2.52 -13.23
C THR A 355 -14.08 2.37 -13.64
N ILE A 356 -13.15 3.11 -13.04
CA ILE A 356 -11.72 2.95 -13.34
C ILE A 356 -11.25 1.54 -13.01
N ALA A 357 -11.56 1.04 -11.82
CA ALA A 357 -11.13 -0.28 -11.39
C ALA A 357 -11.66 -1.38 -12.33
N VAL A 358 -12.92 -1.29 -12.76
CA VAL A 358 -13.52 -2.23 -13.72
C VAL A 358 -12.82 -2.15 -15.08
N LEU A 359 -12.56 -0.95 -15.58
CA LEU A 359 -11.87 -0.76 -16.87
C LEU A 359 -10.44 -1.32 -16.85
N GLN A 360 -9.72 -1.14 -15.72
CA GLN A 360 -8.39 -1.73 -15.50
C GLN A 360 -8.44 -3.26 -15.46
N LEU A 361 -9.47 -3.84 -14.82
CA LEU A 361 -9.65 -5.30 -14.76
C LEU A 361 -10.02 -5.92 -16.11
N LEU A 362 -10.75 -5.17 -16.95
CA LEU A 362 -11.13 -5.59 -18.30
C LEU A 362 -10.02 -5.37 -19.35
N GLY A 363 -8.88 -4.79 -18.96
CA GLY A 363 -7.75 -4.53 -19.86
C GLY A 363 -8.00 -3.44 -20.89
N HIS A 364 -8.99 -2.57 -20.65
CA HIS A 364 -9.34 -1.46 -21.55
C HIS A 364 -8.45 -0.22 -21.33
N ILE A 365 -7.70 -0.16 -20.23
CA ILE A 365 -6.74 0.90 -19.85
C ILE A 365 -5.61 0.35 -18.98
#